data_AF-A0A1X7U7Q2-F1
#
_entry.id   AF-A0A1X7U7Q2-F1
#
_cell.length_a   1.000
_cell.length_b   1.000
_cell.length_c   1.000
_cell.angle_alpha   90.00
_cell.angle_beta   90.00
_cell.angle_gamma   90.00
#
_symmetry.space_group_name_H-M   'P 1'
#
loop_
_entity.id
_entity.type
_entity.pdbx_description
1 polymer ?
#
loop_
_entity_poly.entity_id
_entity_poly.type
_entity_poly.pdbx_seq_one_letter_code
_entity_poly.pdbx_strand_id
1 'polypeptide(L)'
;MAAYKEGEHHVSNLLFRRTIELDDNLRDVITSKIVHNVILEPTVSFENVWHKTSRYPICIGLDRRIYFNNHTEGYFNDGPGGEPRRLFHFPPIRQEERHCGALLYFCHIRDKPLFEEEKEVCLMILTYDGFLKILNADTRKVLRSVYLSTAVPFRYLSWAEYLESVLVKSAFNRARDNVLSLLLFKIHPLKLIVHFNISKQIFGNQLYDISISDDLLLVFTHRSCKYYSLQWILDNCQTTPAVQLDAPYHSRDPLTPSFIPGVYPNGIPINCIVTSLPPLLFETSCNPTVGVSFGGSPFIYLHNRKSNCNSDFLIKDFRSGRVLKNLMTNTAQFHPDVVAFHFEDYQRILQISGCTLSCYRYSPITGSIDICYVNEFKELMDEQDNQPLISSRGRVIKRLYKKEQLDYLVSAVQDLDYENETNLLYAVITVPEGEQTIAFLCFLDDKTGAVTKKVPLPTWSPVGAQTMKILVAIVYIMN
;
A
#
# COMPACT_ATOMS: atom_id res chain seq x y z
N MET A 1 -28.02 -33.37 20.36
CA MET A 1 -26.74 -34.11 20.43
C MET A 1 -26.21 -34.20 19.00
N ALA A 2 -25.63 -33.10 18.51
CA ALA A 2 -24.93 -33.08 17.23
C ALA A 2 -23.45 -32.93 17.61
N ALA A 3 -22.68 -33.97 17.32
CA ALA A 3 -21.27 -34.03 17.62
C ALA A 3 -20.55 -32.90 16.89
N TYR A 4 -19.88 -32.03 17.67
CA TYR A 4 -18.79 -31.20 17.17
C TYR A 4 -17.76 -32.15 16.54
N LYS A 5 -17.58 -32.08 15.22
CA LYS A 5 -16.37 -32.62 14.60
C LYS A 5 -15.24 -31.65 14.95
N GLU A 6 -14.50 -31.96 16.00
CA GLU A 6 -13.18 -31.37 16.24
C GLU A 6 -12.28 -31.77 15.06
N GLY A 7 -11.82 -30.78 14.28
CA GLY A 7 -10.90 -31.03 13.16
C GLY A 7 -10.79 -29.91 12.12
N GLU A 8 -11.68 -28.91 12.11
CA GLU A 8 -11.61 -27.79 11.17
C GLU A 8 -10.70 -26.67 11.72
N HIS A 9 -9.48 -26.56 11.18
CA HIS A 9 -8.57 -25.46 11.48
C HIS A 9 -8.63 -24.41 10.37
N HIS A 10 -9.06 -23.18 10.70
CA HIS A 10 -9.17 -22.07 9.76
C HIS A 10 -7.81 -21.38 9.55
N VAL A 11 -7.20 -21.53 8.38
CA VAL A 11 -5.95 -20.83 8.00
C VAL A 11 -6.17 -19.34 7.70
N SER A 12 -7.43 -18.92 7.61
CA SER A 12 -7.83 -17.52 7.65
C SER A 12 -7.40 -16.80 8.94
N ASN A 13 -7.04 -17.51 10.01
CA ASN A 13 -6.42 -16.90 11.21
C ASN A 13 -4.88 -16.89 11.18
N LEU A 14 -4.28 -17.65 10.26
CA LEU A 14 -2.85 -17.90 10.16
C LEU A 14 -2.17 -16.96 9.15
N LEU A 15 -2.80 -16.71 7.99
CA LEU A 15 -2.33 -15.76 6.96
C LEU A 15 -2.34 -14.27 7.41
N PHE A 16 -2.83 -14.00 8.62
CA PHE A 16 -3.05 -12.64 9.15
C PHE A 16 -2.21 -12.34 10.38
N ARG A 17 -1.24 -13.19 10.71
CA ARG A 17 -0.24 -12.88 11.72
C ARG A 17 0.81 -11.93 11.13
N ARG A 18 0.44 -10.66 10.95
CA ARG A 18 1.46 -9.60 10.99
C ARG A 18 1.90 -9.50 12.44
N THR A 19 3.09 -10.02 12.70
CA THR A 19 3.73 -10.15 14.00
C THR A 19 3.77 -8.77 14.68
N ILE A 20 3.02 -8.63 15.78
CA ILE A 20 3.46 -7.75 16.87
C ILE A 20 4.73 -8.42 17.39
N GLU A 21 5.86 -7.69 17.38
CA GLU A 21 7.10 -8.12 18.03
C GLU A 21 6.81 -8.55 19.47
N LEU A 22 6.62 -9.85 19.68
CA LEU A 22 6.56 -10.48 20.98
C LEU A 22 7.56 -11.62 21.00
N ASP A 23 8.34 -11.60 22.06
CA ASP A 23 9.60 -12.30 22.29
C ASP A 23 9.38 -13.80 22.59
N ASP A 24 8.82 -14.56 21.64
CA ASP A 24 8.56 -16.01 21.77
C ASP A 24 9.10 -16.82 20.56
N ASN A 25 10.36 -16.55 20.22
CA ASN A 25 11.09 -17.04 19.03
C ASN A 25 11.13 -18.56 18.77
N LEU A 26 10.71 -19.42 19.72
CA LEU A 26 10.73 -20.89 19.57
C LEU A 26 9.36 -21.49 19.23
N ARG A 27 8.26 -20.93 19.77
CA ARG A 27 6.91 -21.45 19.50
C ARG A 27 6.40 -21.01 18.14
N ASP A 28 6.70 -19.79 17.72
CA ASP A 28 6.27 -19.29 16.42
C ASP A 28 6.96 -20.02 15.28
N VAL A 29 8.26 -20.35 15.40
CA VAL A 29 8.99 -21.12 14.38
C VAL A 29 8.46 -22.55 14.20
N ILE A 30 8.07 -23.22 15.29
CA ILE A 30 7.49 -24.58 15.21
C ILE A 30 6.08 -24.53 14.62
N THR A 31 5.27 -23.57 15.06
CA THR A 31 3.89 -23.37 14.56
C THR A 31 3.91 -23.02 13.06
N SER A 32 4.79 -22.11 12.65
CA SER A 32 5.04 -21.75 11.24
C SER A 32 5.35 -22.97 10.37
N LYS A 33 6.25 -23.86 10.81
CA LYS A 33 6.61 -25.07 10.05
C LYS A 33 5.45 -26.06 9.92
N ILE A 34 4.66 -26.22 10.97
CA ILE A 34 3.47 -27.07 10.92
C ILE A 34 2.47 -26.50 9.91
N VAL A 35 2.21 -25.19 9.98
CA VAL A 35 1.28 -24.50 9.08
C VAL A 35 1.75 -24.56 7.64
N HIS A 36 3.05 -24.33 7.39
CA HIS A 36 3.66 -24.50 6.07
C HIS A 36 3.40 -25.92 5.52
N ASN A 37 3.69 -26.96 6.30
CA ASN A 37 3.51 -28.35 5.86
C ASN A 37 2.05 -28.68 5.58
N VAL A 38 1.14 -28.17 6.41
CA VAL A 38 -0.30 -28.36 6.27
C VAL A 38 -0.84 -27.66 5.01
N ILE A 39 -0.39 -26.44 4.70
CA ILE A 39 -0.73 -25.73 3.44
C ILE A 39 -0.32 -26.56 2.23
N LEU A 40 0.88 -27.11 2.26
CA LEU A 40 1.46 -27.83 1.13
C LEU A 40 1.03 -29.30 1.04
N GLU A 41 0.25 -29.81 2.00
CA GLU A 41 -0.14 -31.21 1.99
C GLU A 41 -1.05 -31.52 0.78
N PRO A 42 -0.73 -32.53 -0.06
CA PRO A 42 -1.47 -32.81 -1.30
C PRO A 42 -2.93 -33.22 -1.06
N THR A 43 -3.22 -33.81 0.10
CA THR A 43 -4.55 -34.29 0.53
C THR A 43 -5.49 -33.14 0.88
N VAL A 44 -4.97 -31.95 1.19
CA VAL A 44 -5.77 -30.81 1.59
C VAL A 44 -6.34 -30.10 0.37
N SER A 45 -7.67 -30.11 0.24
CA SER A 45 -8.42 -29.28 -0.70
C SER A 45 -8.78 -27.93 -0.09
N PHE A 46 -8.88 -26.93 -0.96
CA PHE A 46 -9.11 -25.53 -0.60
C PHE A 46 -10.49 -25.15 -1.15
N GLU A 47 -11.36 -24.61 -0.31
CA GLU A 47 -12.70 -24.17 -0.72
C GLU A 47 -12.91 -22.67 -0.52
N ASN A 48 -13.77 -22.08 -1.34
CA ASN A 48 -14.19 -20.70 -1.16
C ASN A 48 -15.29 -20.64 -0.11
N VAL A 49 -14.93 -20.16 1.07
CA VAL A 49 -15.86 -20.05 2.21
C VAL A 49 -16.66 -18.76 2.19
N TRP A 50 -16.04 -17.64 1.82
CA TRP A 50 -16.74 -16.37 1.74
C TRP A 50 -16.04 -15.41 0.80
N HIS A 51 -16.83 -14.49 0.24
CA HIS A 51 -16.33 -13.37 -0.54
C HIS A 51 -17.16 -12.13 -0.24
N LYS A 52 -16.51 -10.96 -0.23
CA LYS A 52 -17.19 -9.68 -0.05
C LYS A 52 -16.49 -8.60 -0.87
N THR A 53 -17.28 -7.74 -1.51
CA THR A 53 -16.79 -6.61 -2.28
C THR A 53 -16.99 -5.30 -1.53
N SER A 54 -16.14 -4.33 -1.81
CA SER A 54 -16.20 -2.98 -1.22
C SER A 54 -16.09 -1.95 -2.34
N ARG A 55 -16.82 -0.83 -2.22
CA ARG A 55 -16.66 0.31 -3.13
C ARG A 55 -15.41 1.15 -2.83
N TYR A 56 -14.83 0.96 -1.65
CA TYR A 56 -13.65 1.64 -1.16
C TYR A 56 -12.54 0.62 -0.89
N PRO A 57 -11.25 1.03 -0.85
CA PRO A 57 -10.17 0.12 -0.48
C PRO A 57 -10.49 -0.65 0.81
N ILE A 58 -10.27 -1.96 0.78
CA ILE A 58 -10.40 -2.83 1.96
C ILE A 58 -9.14 -2.64 2.79
N CYS A 59 -9.30 -2.31 4.07
CA CYS A 59 -8.19 -2.21 5.00
C CYS A 59 -8.16 -3.43 5.92
N ILE A 60 -6.97 -3.95 6.17
CA ILE A 60 -6.74 -5.03 7.12
C ILE A 60 -5.88 -4.43 8.22
N GLY A 61 -6.41 -4.37 9.43
CA GLY A 61 -5.68 -3.88 10.59
C GLY A 61 -4.74 -4.95 11.14
N LEU A 62 -3.70 -4.51 11.87
CA LEU A 62 -2.80 -5.40 12.61
C LEU A 62 -3.51 -6.16 13.75
N ASP A 63 -4.68 -5.66 14.15
CA ASP A 63 -5.63 -6.30 15.05
C ASP A 63 -6.41 -7.48 14.41
N ARG A 64 -6.05 -7.89 13.19
CA ARG A 64 -6.72 -8.93 12.40
C ARG A 64 -8.16 -8.59 12.02
N ARG A 65 -8.54 -7.31 12.09
CA ARG A 65 -9.86 -6.85 11.66
C ARG A 65 -9.83 -6.43 10.21
N ILE A 66 -10.92 -6.71 9.51
CA ILE A 66 -11.12 -6.35 8.11
C ILE A 66 -12.16 -5.23 8.06
N TYR A 67 -11.77 -4.12 7.46
CA TYR A 67 -12.55 -2.90 7.40
C TYR A 67 -13.02 -2.66 5.96
N PHE A 68 -14.34 -2.55 5.80
CA PHE A 68 -14.99 -2.31 4.51
C PHE A 68 -15.63 -0.92 4.48
N ASN A 69 -15.97 -0.47 3.27
CA ASN A 69 -16.78 0.72 3.05
C ASN A 69 -16.26 1.95 3.83
N ASN A 70 -14.96 2.22 3.72
CA ASN A 70 -14.28 3.31 4.42
C ASN A 70 -14.41 3.23 5.95
N HIS A 71 -14.15 2.04 6.49
CA HIS A 71 -14.17 1.69 7.91
C HIS A 71 -15.57 1.66 8.55
N THR A 72 -16.65 1.88 7.80
CA THR A 72 -18.02 1.87 8.36
C THR A 72 -18.48 0.46 8.75
N GLU A 73 -17.85 -0.57 8.20
CA GLU A 73 -18.08 -1.96 8.59
C GLU A 73 -16.77 -2.61 9.01
N GLY A 74 -16.80 -3.37 10.10
CA GLY A 74 -15.67 -4.11 10.64
C GLY A 74 -16.03 -5.57 10.84
N TYR A 75 -15.09 -6.45 10.54
CA TYR A 75 -15.23 -7.89 10.68
C TYR A 75 -13.99 -8.49 11.34
N PHE A 76 -14.17 -9.52 12.15
CA PHE A 76 -13.10 -10.44 12.50
C PHE A 76 -13.12 -11.64 11.55
N ASN A 77 -11.94 -12.18 11.28
CA ASN A 77 -11.77 -13.39 10.48
C ASN A 77 -11.86 -14.69 11.32
N ASP A 78 -12.74 -14.69 12.33
CA ASP A 78 -12.85 -15.75 13.36
C ASP A 78 -14.25 -16.36 13.49
N GLY A 79 -15.13 -16.14 12.51
CA GLY A 79 -16.53 -16.57 12.63
C GLY A 79 -16.73 -18.08 12.38
N PRO A 80 -17.91 -18.59 12.76
CA PRO A 80 -18.27 -20.00 12.57
C PRO A 80 -18.18 -20.41 11.10
N GLY A 81 -17.62 -21.58 10.82
CA GLY A 81 -17.46 -22.08 9.45
C GLY A 81 -16.45 -21.29 8.61
N GLY A 82 -15.63 -20.44 9.22
CA GLY A 82 -14.64 -19.60 8.53
C GLY A 82 -15.20 -18.32 7.92
N GLU A 83 -16.50 -18.04 8.07
CA GLU A 83 -17.10 -16.78 7.64
C GLU A 83 -16.65 -15.61 8.54
N PRO A 84 -16.55 -14.38 8.00
CA PRO A 84 -16.11 -13.24 8.77
C PRO A 84 -17.22 -12.80 9.73
N ARG A 85 -16.93 -12.80 11.02
CA ARG A 85 -17.86 -12.35 12.05
C ARG A 85 -17.93 -10.84 12.05
N ARG A 86 -19.12 -10.29 11.77
CA ARG A 86 -19.36 -8.85 11.81
C ARG A 86 -19.19 -8.34 13.24
N LEU A 87 -18.35 -7.33 13.40
CA LEU A 87 -18.13 -6.65 14.67
C LEU A 87 -19.09 -5.48 14.85
N PHE A 88 -19.13 -4.63 13.82
CA PHE A 88 -19.95 -3.44 13.83
C PHE A 88 -20.39 -3.09 12.40
N HIS A 89 -21.48 -2.34 12.33
CA HIS A 89 -21.95 -1.69 11.13
C HIS A 89 -22.49 -0.32 11.54
N PHE A 90 -21.77 0.73 11.14
CA PHE A 90 -22.17 2.09 11.45
C PHE A 90 -23.11 2.64 10.36
N PRO A 91 -24.09 3.47 10.75
CA PRO A 91 -24.99 4.09 9.78
C PRO A 91 -24.23 5.00 8.80
N PRO A 92 -24.84 5.31 7.64
CA PRO A 92 -24.25 6.23 6.68
C PRO A 92 -23.94 7.58 7.33
N ILE A 93 -22.71 8.05 7.12
CA ILE A 93 -22.24 9.33 7.65
C ILE A 93 -22.89 10.47 6.88
N ARG A 94 -23.21 11.58 7.57
CA ARG A 94 -23.71 12.80 6.93
C ARG A 94 -22.73 13.29 5.87
N GLN A 95 -23.24 13.90 4.80
CA GLN A 95 -22.40 14.31 3.66
C GLN A 95 -21.25 15.25 4.07
N GLU A 96 -21.48 16.12 5.04
CA GLU A 96 -20.52 17.10 5.57
C GLU A 96 -19.43 16.45 6.45
N GLU A 97 -19.78 15.38 7.16
CA GLU A 97 -18.87 14.62 8.03
C GLU A 97 -18.17 13.48 7.29
N ARG A 98 -18.41 13.34 5.98
CA ARG A 98 -17.81 12.29 5.16
C ARG A 98 -16.31 12.26 5.38
N HIS A 99 -15.74 11.06 5.51
CA HIS A 99 -14.29 10.94 5.64
C HIS A 99 -13.65 11.11 4.27
N CYS A 100 -12.66 11.99 4.17
CA CYS A 100 -11.78 12.12 3.00
C CYS A 100 -10.48 11.33 3.16
N GLY A 101 -10.09 10.98 4.39
CA GLY A 101 -8.97 10.08 4.68
C GLY A 101 -9.16 9.35 6.01
N ALA A 102 -8.56 8.17 6.14
CA ALA A 102 -8.67 7.35 7.34
C ALA A 102 -7.42 6.47 7.51
N LEU A 103 -6.91 6.38 8.74
CA LEU A 103 -5.79 5.53 9.14
C LEU A 103 -6.13 4.80 10.44
N LEU A 104 -5.80 3.52 10.50
CA LEU A 104 -5.88 2.72 11.72
C LEU A 104 -4.55 2.72 12.42
N TYR A 105 -4.57 2.89 13.74
CA TYR A 105 -3.38 2.80 14.57
C TYR A 105 -3.75 2.26 15.95
N PHE A 106 -2.74 1.82 16.68
CA PHE A 106 -2.86 1.41 18.08
C PHE A 106 -1.70 2.01 18.83
N CYS A 107 -1.89 2.27 20.11
CA CYS A 107 -0.80 2.70 20.97
C CYS A 107 0.21 1.56 21.10
N HIS A 108 1.47 1.81 20.73
CA HIS A 108 2.52 0.82 20.94
C HIS A 108 2.67 0.55 22.45
N ILE A 109 3.01 -0.68 22.86
CA ILE A 109 3.11 -1.06 24.28
C ILE A 109 4.12 -0.18 25.06
N ARG A 110 5.12 0.36 24.36
CA ARG A 110 6.15 1.24 24.92
C ARG A 110 5.68 2.68 25.08
N ASP A 111 4.62 3.08 24.37
CA ASP A 111 4.07 4.41 24.45
C ASP A 111 3.10 4.50 25.63
N LYS A 112 3.18 5.59 26.39
CA LYS A 112 2.18 5.90 27.42
C LYS A 112 1.08 6.72 26.75
N PRO A 113 -0.11 6.13 26.47
CA PRO A 113 -1.19 6.90 25.90
C PRO A 113 -1.65 7.95 26.91
N LEU A 114 -2.19 9.07 26.41
CA LEU A 114 -2.72 10.12 27.29
C LEU A 114 -4.03 9.69 27.94
N PHE A 115 -4.79 8.83 27.25
CA PHE A 115 -6.08 8.30 27.71
C PHE A 115 -6.04 6.77 27.73
N GLU A 116 -6.68 6.16 28.74
CA GLU A 116 -6.79 4.71 28.83
C GLU A 116 -7.49 4.14 27.58
N GLU A 117 -8.47 4.85 27.02
CA GLU A 117 -9.20 4.42 25.81
C GLU A 117 -8.35 4.43 24.53
N GLU A 118 -7.21 5.13 24.51
CA GLU A 118 -6.26 5.10 23.38
C GLU A 118 -5.35 3.85 23.40
N LYS A 119 -5.45 2.99 24.43
CA LYS A 119 -4.80 1.66 24.44
C LYS A 119 -5.43 0.68 23.46
N GLU A 120 -6.66 0.95 23.03
CA GLU A 120 -7.38 0.14 22.05
C GLU A 120 -7.05 0.58 20.61
N VAL A 121 -7.62 -0.14 19.64
CA VAL A 121 -7.48 0.21 18.23
C VAL A 121 -8.21 1.51 17.96
N CYS A 122 -7.46 2.49 17.46
CA CYS A 122 -7.94 3.82 17.15
C CYS A 122 -8.05 4.00 15.64
N LEU A 123 -9.09 4.73 15.23
CA LEU A 123 -9.29 5.17 13.86
C LEU A 123 -9.11 6.68 13.81
N MET A 124 -8.05 7.12 13.13
CA MET A 124 -7.85 8.52 12.78
C MET A 124 -8.58 8.83 11.49
N ILE A 125 -9.45 9.82 11.50
CA ILE A 125 -10.20 10.26 10.31
C ILE A 125 -9.99 11.74 10.04
N LEU A 126 -9.95 12.08 8.75
CA LEU A 126 -10.04 13.44 8.25
C LEU A 126 -11.41 13.64 7.61
N THR A 127 -12.12 14.67 8.01
CA THR A 127 -13.51 14.94 7.59
C THR A 127 -13.62 16.13 6.65
N TYR A 128 -14.70 16.20 5.86
CA TYR A 128 -14.88 17.26 4.86
C TYR A 128 -15.03 18.66 5.45
N ASP A 129 -15.57 18.77 6.65
CA ASP A 129 -15.71 19.98 7.49
C ASP A 129 -14.39 20.43 8.15
N GLY A 130 -13.26 19.76 7.88
CA GLY A 130 -11.94 20.22 8.26
C GLY A 130 -11.49 19.78 9.66
N PHE A 131 -12.05 18.72 10.22
CA PHE A 131 -11.57 18.13 11.47
C PHE A 131 -10.68 16.92 11.23
N LEU A 132 -9.65 16.80 12.06
CA LEU A 132 -8.91 15.56 12.31
C LEU A 132 -9.44 14.97 13.61
N LYS A 133 -10.07 13.80 13.54
CA LYS A 133 -10.67 13.13 14.71
C LYS A 133 -9.98 11.81 14.97
N ILE A 134 -9.75 11.50 16.24
CA ILE A 134 -9.38 10.17 16.71
C ILE A 134 -10.62 9.56 17.32
N LEU A 135 -11.01 8.40 16.79
CA LEU A 135 -12.14 7.62 17.25
C LEU A 135 -11.65 6.30 17.81
N ASN A 136 -12.34 5.78 18.82
CA ASN A 136 -12.25 4.37 19.13
C ASN A 136 -12.86 3.55 17.96
N ALA A 137 -12.14 2.55 17.46
CA ALA A 137 -12.53 1.83 16.24
C ALA A 137 -13.84 1.02 16.42
N ASP A 138 -14.11 0.54 17.64
CA ASP A 138 -15.26 -0.33 17.94
C ASP A 138 -16.52 0.44 18.28
N THR A 139 -16.38 1.55 19.00
CA THR A 139 -17.52 2.33 19.52
C THR A 139 -17.82 3.57 18.70
N ARG A 140 -16.88 4.03 17.87
CA ARG A 140 -16.89 5.36 17.21
C ARG A 140 -16.95 6.54 18.18
N LYS A 141 -16.73 6.31 19.47
CA LYS A 141 -16.59 7.39 20.46
C LYS A 141 -15.43 8.27 20.02
N VAL A 142 -15.68 9.56 19.88
CA VAL A 142 -14.65 10.56 19.60
C VAL A 142 -13.77 10.67 20.85
N LEU A 143 -12.51 10.28 20.73
CA LEU A 143 -11.51 10.41 21.79
C LEU A 143 -10.85 11.79 21.73
N ARG A 144 -10.53 12.24 20.51
CA ARG A 144 -9.95 13.57 20.27
C ARG A 144 -10.47 14.16 18.97
N SER A 145 -10.57 15.49 18.93
CA SER A 145 -10.99 16.23 17.75
C SER A 145 -10.18 17.51 17.65
N VAL A 146 -9.56 17.73 16.49
CA VAL A 146 -8.74 18.91 16.20
C VAL A 146 -9.29 19.56 14.93
N TYR A 147 -9.72 20.81 15.04
CA TYR A 147 -10.17 21.60 13.92
C TYR A 147 -8.98 22.18 13.13
N LEU A 148 -8.84 21.79 11.86
CA LEU A 148 -7.72 22.22 11.04
C LEU A 148 -8.00 23.57 10.37
N SER A 149 -9.01 23.61 9.50
CA SER A 149 -9.52 24.79 8.81
C SER A 149 -10.62 24.38 7.85
N THR A 150 -11.62 25.25 7.63
CA THR A 150 -12.54 25.17 6.49
C THR A 150 -12.11 26.06 5.32
N ALA A 151 -11.27 27.07 5.56
CA ALA A 151 -10.74 27.96 4.53
C ALA A 151 -9.69 27.26 3.64
N VAL A 152 -8.96 26.30 4.23
CA VAL A 152 -8.02 25.42 3.52
C VAL A 152 -8.64 24.02 3.46
N PRO A 153 -8.92 23.46 2.27
CA PRO A 153 -9.57 22.16 2.17
C PRO A 153 -8.56 21.04 2.42
N PHE A 154 -8.41 20.59 3.68
CA PHE A 154 -7.66 19.38 4.02
C PHE A 154 -8.40 18.13 3.53
N ARG A 155 -7.74 17.31 2.71
CA ARG A 155 -8.38 16.20 1.98
C ARG A 155 -7.61 14.89 2.00
N TYR A 156 -6.33 14.91 2.34
CA TYR A 156 -5.49 13.71 2.32
C TYR A 156 -4.88 13.48 3.69
N LEU A 157 -4.92 12.23 4.13
CA LEU A 157 -4.33 11.74 5.36
C LEU A 157 -3.48 10.51 5.03
N SER A 158 -2.20 10.54 5.38
CA SER A 158 -1.26 9.44 5.15
C SER A 158 -0.25 9.33 6.28
N TRP A 159 0.40 8.18 6.37
CA TRP A 159 1.58 8.00 7.21
C TRP A 159 2.73 8.85 6.66
N ALA A 160 3.43 9.54 7.55
CA ALA A 160 4.76 10.10 7.27
C ALA A 160 5.85 9.16 7.82
N GLU A 161 5.58 8.56 8.97
CA GLU A 161 6.33 7.45 9.53
C GLU A 161 5.33 6.50 10.19
N TYR A 162 5.39 5.22 9.86
CA TYR A 162 4.35 4.26 10.23
C TYR A 162 4.20 4.17 11.75
N LEU A 163 2.96 4.32 12.25
CA LEU A 163 2.59 4.38 13.67
C LEU A 163 3.19 5.53 14.50
N GLU A 164 4.14 6.32 13.95
CA GLU A 164 4.77 7.42 14.68
C GLU A 164 4.20 8.79 14.33
N SER A 165 4.07 9.07 13.02
CA SER A 165 3.68 10.40 12.53
C SER A 165 2.77 10.35 11.31
N VAL A 166 1.87 11.32 11.21
CA VAL A 166 0.89 11.45 10.13
C VAL A 166 1.01 12.78 9.42
N LEU A 167 0.89 12.73 8.10
CA LEU A 167 0.79 13.87 7.22
C LEU A 167 -0.67 14.14 6.87
N VAL A 168 -1.10 15.37 7.13
CA VAL A 168 -2.35 15.92 6.61
C VAL A 168 -2.02 16.93 5.51
N LYS A 169 -2.61 16.74 4.34
CA LYS A 169 -2.37 17.58 3.15
C LYS A 169 -3.66 18.20 2.62
N SER A 170 -3.57 19.46 2.21
CA SER A 170 -4.66 20.16 1.53
C SER A 170 -4.89 19.67 0.10
N ALA A 171 -6.06 20.00 -0.47
CA ALA A 171 -6.26 19.84 -1.91
C ALA A 171 -5.25 20.71 -2.67
N PHE A 172 -4.71 20.16 -3.77
CA PHE A 172 -3.74 20.86 -4.60
C PHE A 172 -4.41 22.02 -5.33
N ASN A 173 -3.95 23.25 -5.10
CA ASN A 173 -4.49 24.44 -5.73
C ASN A 173 -3.49 25.05 -6.72
N ARG A 174 -3.61 24.69 -8.00
CA ARG A 174 -2.76 25.21 -9.09
C ARG A 174 -2.96 26.70 -9.37
N ALA A 175 -4.01 27.37 -8.87
CA ALA A 175 -4.24 28.78 -9.17
C ALA A 175 -3.44 29.72 -8.24
N ARG A 176 -3.09 29.26 -7.03
CA ARG A 176 -2.37 30.06 -6.03
C ARG A 176 -0.86 29.84 -6.12
N ASP A 177 -0.11 30.76 -5.50
CA ASP A 177 1.33 30.59 -5.28
C ASP A 177 1.59 29.49 -4.25
N ASN A 178 0.94 29.59 -3.09
CA ASN A 178 0.85 28.52 -2.11
C ASN A 178 -0.10 27.43 -2.63
N VAL A 179 0.47 26.36 -3.21
CA VAL A 179 -0.29 25.28 -3.86
C VAL A 179 -0.85 24.27 -2.89
N LEU A 180 -0.17 24.06 -1.77
CA LEU A 180 -0.49 23.05 -0.76
C LEU A 180 -0.16 23.57 0.63
N SER A 181 -0.93 23.14 1.61
CA SER A 181 -0.66 23.27 3.03
C SER A 181 -0.45 21.86 3.59
N LEU A 182 0.62 21.69 4.37
CA LEU A 182 1.04 20.44 4.98
C LEU A 182 1.05 20.60 6.50
N LEU A 183 0.44 19.65 7.20
CA LEU A 183 0.54 19.51 8.65
C LEU A 183 1.12 18.15 8.97
N LEU A 184 2.19 18.14 9.76
CA LEU A 184 2.80 16.93 10.28
C LEU A 184 2.47 16.82 11.76
N PHE A 185 1.89 15.69 12.16
CA PHE A 185 1.59 15.40 13.56
C PHE A 185 2.36 14.17 14.03
N LYS A 186 2.88 14.22 15.26
CA LYS A 186 3.20 13.01 16.03
C LYS A 186 1.90 12.46 16.61
N ILE A 187 1.73 11.14 16.68
CA ILE A 187 0.46 10.51 17.08
C ILE A 187 0.37 10.26 18.58
N HIS A 188 1.49 9.86 19.21
CA HIS A 188 1.53 9.54 20.63
C HIS A 188 2.54 10.41 21.40
N PRO A 189 2.06 11.38 22.20
CA PRO A 189 0.72 11.98 22.15
C PRO A 189 0.49 12.80 20.87
N LEU A 190 -0.78 13.01 20.48
CA LEU A 190 -1.10 13.81 19.28
C LEU A 190 -0.59 15.24 19.46
N LYS A 191 0.41 15.61 18.66
CA LYS A 191 1.12 16.89 18.74
C LYS A 191 1.45 17.38 17.34
N LEU A 192 1.25 18.67 17.08
CA LEU A 192 1.70 19.28 15.85
C LEU A 192 3.23 19.38 15.87
N ILE A 193 3.88 18.83 14.86
CA ILE A 193 5.32 19.01 14.61
C ILE A 193 5.51 20.29 13.81
N VAL A 194 4.86 20.38 12.64
CA VAL A 194 4.99 21.54 11.76
C VAL A 194 3.75 21.73 10.90
N HIS A 195 3.42 23.00 10.63
CA HIS A 195 2.45 23.43 9.64
C HIS A 195 3.09 24.50 8.74
N PHE A 196 3.20 24.20 7.45
CA PHE A 196 3.77 25.10 6.45
C PHE A 196 3.11 24.95 5.09
N ASN A 197 3.30 25.96 4.25
CA ASN A 197 2.83 25.95 2.87
C ASN A 197 3.94 25.61 1.89
N ILE A 198 3.57 25.00 0.78
CA ILE A 198 4.42 24.82 -0.39
C ILE A 198 4.11 25.93 -1.38
N SER A 199 5.12 26.75 -1.69
CA SER A 199 5.06 27.80 -2.70
C SER A 199 5.69 27.37 -4.02
N LYS A 200 5.08 27.75 -5.14
CA LYS A 200 5.65 27.60 -6.48
C LYS A 200 6.88 28.46 -6.72
N GLN A 201 6.98 29.62 -6.07
CA GLN A 201 8.18 30.46 -6.18
C GLN A 201 9.42 29.73 -5.66
N ILE A 202 9.25 28.89 -4.65
CA ILE A 202 10.35 28.16 -4.01
C ILE A 202 10.60 26.83 -4.73
N PHE A 203 9.56 26.01 -4.90
CA PHE A 203 9.70 24.64 -5.41
C PHE A 203 9.47 24.52 -6.93
N GLY A 204 9.08 25.60 -7.59
CA GLY A 204 8.85 25.68 -9.03
C GLY A 204 7.40 25.43 -9.46
N ASN A 205 7.11 25.72 -10.73
CA ASN A 205 5.75 25.66 -11.30
C ASN A 205 5.30 24.26 -11.75
N GLN A 206 6.21 23.28 -11.82
CA GLN A 206 5.93 21.94 -12.38
C GLN A 206 5.54 20.89 -11.33
N LEU A 207 5.09 21.34 -10.16
CA LEU A 207 4.68 20.49 -9.05
C LEU A 207 3.47 19.62 -9.45
N TYR A 208 3.64 18.32 -9.25
CA TYR A 208 2.60 17.32 -9.44
C TYR A 208 2.02 16.89 -8.10
N ASP A 209 2.88 16.46 -7.18
CA ASP A 209 2.49 16.06 -5.83
C ASP A 209 3.63 16.23 -4.82
N ILE A 210 3.31 16.21 -3.53
CA ILE A 210 4.26 16.27 -2.43
C ILE A 210 3.85 15.28 -1.34
N SER A 211 4.85 14.61 -0.76
CA SER A 211 4.70 13.71 0.38
C SER A 211 5.85 13.91 1.37
N ILE A 212 5.70 13.35 2.57
CA ILE A 212 6.74 13.26 3.58
C ILE A 212 6.90 11.78 3.94
N SER A 213 8.14 11.29 4.00
CA SER A 213 8.50 9.95 4.48
C SER A 213 9.86 10.03 5.16
N ASP A 214 10.01 9.47 6.35
CA ASP A 214 11.32 9.27 7.00
C ASP A 214 12.25 10.50 6.98
N ASP A 215 11.76 11.66 7.47
CA ASP A 215 12.46 12.95 7.45
C ASP A 215 12.84 13.51 6.05
N LEU A 216 12.25 12.97 4.99
CA LEU A 216 12.41 13.44 3.62
C LEU A 216 11.14 14.13 3.13
N LEU A 217 11.29 15.34 2.60
CA LEU A 217 10.26 16.01 1.83
C LEU A 217 10.37 15.57 0.36
N LEU A 218 9.40 14.77 -0.08
CA LEU A 218 9.31 14.21 -1.41
C LEU A 218 8.54 15.17 -2.31
N VAL A 219 9.21 15.71 -3.34
CA VAL A 219 8.62 16.62 -4.30
C VAL A 219 8.55 15.96 -5.67
N PHE A 220 7.34 15.63 -6.11
CA PHE A 220 7.08 15.05 -7.41
C PHE A 220 6.76 16.15 -8.41
N THR A 221 7.47 16.14 -9.54
CA THR A 221 7.18 16.95 -10.71
C THR A 221 6.75 16.05 -11.86
N HIS A 222 6.27 16.64 -12.96
CA HIS A 222 5.91 15.85 -14.16
C HIS A 222 7.07 15.04 -14.76
N ARG A 223 8.33 15.38 -14.43
CA ARG A 223 9.55 14.83 -15.04
C ARG A 223 10.56 14.25 -14.06
N SER A 224 10.51 14.63 -12.79
CA SER A 224 11.44 14.15 -11.77
C SER A 224 10.80 14.07 -10.39
N CYS A 225 11.41 13.25 -9.53
CA CYS A 225 11.16 13.23 -8.10
C CYS A 225 12.42 13.76 -7.40
N LYS A 226 12.22 14.67 -6.45
CA LYS A 226 13.28 15.33 -5.68
C LYS A 226 13.05 15.09 -4.19
N TYR A 227 14.13 14.80 -3.48
CA TYR A 227 14.14 14.46 -2.07
C TYR A 227 14.88 15.57 -1.35
N TYR A 228 14.17 16.29 -0.50
CA TYR A 228 14.71 17.40 0.27
C TYR A 228 14.79 17.02 1.76
N SER A 229 15.72 17.61 2.49
CA SER A 229 15.78 17.44 3.95
C SER A 229 14.60 18.12 4.61
N LEU A 230 13.72 17.35 5.28
CA LEU A 230 12.68 17.91 6.14
C LEU A 230 13.30 18.52 7.39
N GLN A 231 14.30 17.86 7.97
CA GLN A 231 15.00 18.32 9.16
C GLN A 231 15.53 19.76 9.00
N TRP A 232 16.09 20.08 7.82
CA TRP A 232 16.52 21.44 7.54
C TRP A 232 15.38 22.47 7.63
N ILE A 233 14.17 22.14 7.17
CA ILE A 233 12.99 23.01 7.30
C ILE A 233 12.64 23.18 8.78
N LEU A 234 12.63 22.08 9.55
CA LEU A 234 12.31 22.10 10.97
C LEU A 234 13.30 22.98 11.76
N ASP A 235 14.58 22.97 11.39
CA ASP A 235 15.62 23.72 12.11
C ASP A 235 15.72 25.20 11.68
N ASN A 236 15.45 25.51 10.41
CA ASN A 236 15.77 26.82 9.82
C ASN A 236 14.54 27.68 9.47
N CYS A 237 13.35 27.10 9.39
CA CYS A 237 12.15 27.80 8.89
C CYS A 237 11.06 28.01 9.95
N GLN A 238 11.28 27.61 11.20
CA GLN A 238 10.34 27.86 12.29
C GLN A 238 10.26 29.36 12.61
N THR A 239 9.05 29.90 12.54
CA THR A 239 8.81 31.34 12.74
C THR A 239 8.10 31.64 14.04
N THR A 240 7.59 30.65 14.78
CA THR A 240 6.87 30.86 16.04
C THR A 240 7.23 29.77 17.04
N PRO A 241 7.07 30.00 18.36
CA PRO A 241 7.21 28.95 19.35
C PRO A 241 6.28 27.78 19.02
N ALA A 242 6.66 26.57 19.47
CA ALA A 242 5.94 25.34 19.20
C ALA A 242 4.43 25.50 19.48
N VAL A 243 3.61 25.23 18.45
CA VAL A 243 2.15 25.29 18.54
C VAL A 243 1.67 24.08 19.31
N GLN A 244 1.04 24.32 20.46
CA GLN A 244 0.43 23.28 21.28
C GLN A 244 -1.08 23.30 21.06
N LEU A 245 -1.67 22.13 20.81
CA LEU A 245 -3.10 21.99 20.49
C LEU A 245 -4.03 22.35 21.67
N ASP A 246 -3.53 22.30 22.90
CA ASP A 246 -4.35 22.46 24.11
C ASP A 246 -3.90 23.67 24.96
N ALA A 247 -3.10 24.57 24.40
CA ALA A 247 -2.60 25.76 25.09
C ALA A 247 -2.89 27.04 24.28
N PRO A 248 -3.01 28.20 24.95
CA PRO A 248 -3.17 29.49 24.27
C PRO A 248 -1.99 29.76 23.32
N TYR A 249 -2.32 30.07 22.08
CA TYR A 249 -1.40 30.56 21.07
C TYR A 249 -1.48 32.08 20.99
N HIS A 250 -0.32 32.72 21.13
CA HIS A 250 -0.15 34.15 20.99
C HIS A 250 0.41 34.44 19.60
N SER A 251 -0.42 35.01 18.73
CA SER A 251 0.02 35.44 17.41
C SER A 251 1.08 36.53 17.53
N ARG A 252 2.00 36.59 16.55
CA ARG A 252 2.93 37.72 16.42
C ARG A 252 2.22 39.00 15.98
N ASP A 253 1.06 38.86 15.34
CA ASP A 253 0.22 40.00 14.97
C ASP A 253 -0.54 40.50 16.21
N PRO A 254 -0.28 41.74 16.68
CA PRO A 254 -0.95 42.30 17.86
C PRO A 254 -2.47 42.43 17.71
N LEU A 255 -2.98 42.44 16.48
CA LEU A 255 -4.42 42.52 16.19
C LEU A 255 -5.12 41.17 16.30
N THR A 256 -4.37 40.07 16.28
CA THR A 256 -4.93 38.73 16.38
C THR A 256 -5.05 38.35 17.86
N PRO A 257 -6.26 38.16 18.41
CA PRO A 257 -6.44 37.77 19.79
C PRO A 257 -5.85 36.37 20.03
N SER A 258 -5.51 36.09 21.29
CA SER A 258 -5.03 34.76 21.67
C SER A 258 -6.14 33.73 21.52
N PHE A 259 -5.82 32.56 21.00
CA PHE A 259 -6.79 31.48 20.77
C PHE A 259 -6.14 30.12 21.05
N ILE A 260 -6.95 29.07 21.18
CA ILE A 260 -6.45 27.70 21.32
C ILE A 260 -6.43 27.07 19.92
N PRO A 261 -5.24 26.72 19.38
CA PRO A 261 -5.12 26.07 18.07
C PRO A 261 -5.90 24.76 18.02
N GLY A 262 -6.68 24.54 16.97
CA GLY A 262 -7.42 23.27 16.84
C GLY A 262 -8.82 23.30 17.44
N VAL A 263 -9.28 24.45 17.96
CA VAL A 263 -10.64 24.62 18.49
C VAL A 263 -11.43 25.53 17.57
N TYR A 264 -12.52 25.01 16.99
CA TYR A 264 -13.40 25.77 16.09
C TYR A 264 -13.85 27.10 16.74
N PRO A 265 -13.83 28.24 16.02
CA PRO A 265 -13.52 28.40 14.59
C PRO A 265 -12.02 28.61 14.29
N ASN A 266 -11.15 28.50 15.29
CA ASN A 266 -9.72 28.75 15.17
C ASN A 266 -8.98 27.48 14.75
N GLY A 267 -8.52 27.49 13.50
CA GLY A 267 -7.73 26.40 12.92
C GLY A 267 -6.31 26.31 13.48
N ILE A 268 -5.49 25.51 12.80
CA ILE A 268 -4.06 25.42 13.11
C ILE A 268 -3.30 26.55 12.40
N PRO A 269 -2.58 27.44 13.13
CA PRO A 269 -1.79 28.49 12.51
C PRO A 269 -0.57 27.91 11.79
N ILE A 270 -0.07 28.62 10.78
CA ILE A 270 1.21 28.29 10.14
C ILE A 270 2.32 28.68 11.11
N ASN A 271 3.15 27.70 11.51
CA ASN A 271 4.26 27.93 12.45
C ASN A 271 5.64 27.87 11.79
N CYS A 272 5.69 27.54 10.50
CA CYS A 272 6.90 27.44 9.71
C CYS A 272 6.70 28.10 8.34
N ILE A 273 7.63 28.96 7.95
CA ILE A 273 7.62 29.66 6.67
C ILE A 273 8.89 29.27 5.93
N VAL A 274 8.72 28.44 4.90
CA VAL A 274 9.82 28.12 3.98
C VAL A 274 10.06 29.35 3.11
N THR A 275 11.27 29.90 3.15
CA THR A 275 11.66 31.10 2.38
C THR A 275 12.65 30.80 1.27
N SER A 276 13.39 29.68 1.39
CA SER A 276 14.32 29.19 0.37
C SER A 276 14.18 27.69 0.20
N LEU A 277 14.68 27.18 -0.92
CA LEU A 277 14.66 25.75 -1.20
C LEU A 277 15.54 24.99 -0.17
N PRO A 278 15.03 23.93 0.47
CA PRO A 278 15.84 23.11 1.36
C PRO A 278 16.97 22.39 0.61
N PRO A 279 17.96 21.83 1.32
CA PRO A 279 19.01 21.01 0.72
C PRO A 279 18.42 19.84 -0.06
N LEU A 280 18.76 19.76 -1.35
CA LEU A 280 18.43 18.63 -2.21
C LEU A 280 19.37 17.46 -1.87
N LEU A 281 18.79 16.35 -1.42
CA LEU A 281 19.52 15.14 -1.04
C LEU A 281 19.62 14.16 -2.20
N PHE A 282 18.57 14.05 -3.02
CA PHE A 282 18.53 13.15 -4.16
C PHE A 282 17.54 13.64 -5.22
N GLU A 283 17.86 13.44 -6.50
CA GLU A 283 16.96 13.71 -7.63
C GLU A 283 17.04 12.60 -8.66
N THR A 284 15.90 12.26 -9.25
CA THR A 284 15.80 11.25 -10.29
C THR A 284 14.68 11.55 -11.27
N SER A 285 14.90 11.31 -12.57
CA SER A 285 13.91 11.53 -13.62
C SER A 285 12.93 10.34 -13.72
N CYS A 286 11.98 10.21 -12.81
CA CYS A 286 11.01 9.12 -12.80
C CYS A 286 9.60 9.54 -13.26
N ASN A 287 8.76 8.56 -13.56
CA ASN A 287 7.32 8.78 -13.67
C ASN A 287 6.77 9.12 -12.26
N PRO A 288 6.10 10.28 -12.07
CA PRO A 288 5.62 10.70 -10.75
C PRO A 288 4.61 9.74 -10.10
N THR A 289 4.06 8.80 -10.86
CA THR A 289 3.06 7.84 -10.37
C THR A 289 3.65 6.61 -9.69
N VAL A 290 4.93 6.30 -9.90
CA VAL A 290 5.56 5.03 -9.43
C VAL A 290 6.57 5.28 -8.30
N GLY A 291 6.99 6.53 -8.07
CA GLY A 291 7.98 6.86 -7.04
C GLY A 291 9.36 6.25 -7.31
N VAL A 292 10.23 6.29 -6.30
CA VAL A 292 11.50 5.53 -6.29
C VAL A 292 11.57 4.73 -5.01
N SER A 293 11.82 3.44 -5.16
CA SER A 293 12.08 2.52 -4.05
C SER A 293 13.58 2.34 -3.89
N PHE A 294 14.02 2.15 -2.64
CA PHE A 294 15.40 1.88 -2.27
C PHE A 294 15.50 0.49 -1.61
N GLY A 295 16.66 -0.14 -1.77
CA GLY A 295 16.98 -1.43 -1.15
C GLY A 295 18.47 -1.72 -1.25
N GLY A 296 18.87 -2.92 -0.82
CA GLY A 296 20.26 -3.38 -0.83
C GLY A 296 21.17 -2.72 0.20
N SER A 297 22.33 -3.34 0.42
CA SER A 297 23.44 -2.77 1.20
C SER A 297 24.75 -3.09 0.48
N PRO A 298 25.41 -2.12 -0.18
CA PRO A 298 25.07 -0.69 -0.23
C PRO A 298 23.76 -0.41 -1.00
N PHE A 299 23.20 0.79 -0.79
CA PHE A 299 21.91 1.16 -1.36
C PHE A 299 21.90 1.15 -2.89
N ILE A 300 20.87 0.53 -3.44
CA ILE A 300 20.46 0.55 -4.84
C ILE A 300 19.01 1.05 -4.92
N TYR A 301 18.61 1.58 -6.07
CA TYR A 301 17.26 2.10 -6.25
C TYR A 301 16.64 1.68 -7.58
N LEU A 302 15.32 1.57 -7.58
CA LEU A 302 14.51 1.26 -8.75
C LEU A 302 14.10 2.54 -9.46
N HIS A 303 14.40 2.60 -10.75
CA HIS A 303 14.09 3.75 -11.59
C HIS A 303 13.23 3.32 -12.78
N ASN A 304 11.97 3.72 -12.77
CA ASN A 304 11.07 3.51 -13.89
C ASN A 304 11.29 4.60 -14.96
N ARG A 305 11.81 4.20 -16.12
CA ARG A 305 12.03 5.10 -17.26
C ARG A 305 10.73 5.22 -18.05
N LYS A 306 10.25 6.45 -18.26
CA LYS A 306 9.19 6.73 -19.26
C LYS A 306 9.70 6.33 -20.65
N SER A 307 9.17 5.26 -21.21
CA SER A 307 9.29 4.92 -22.62
C SER A 307 7.89 4.82 -23.24
N ASN A 308 7.76 5.25 -24.49
CA ASN A 308 6.49 5.30 -25.22
C ASN A 308 5.93 3.91 -25.54
N CYS A 309 6.73 2.86 -25.36
CA CYS A 309 6.36 1.51 -25.79
C CYS A 309 6.61 0.45 -24.71
N ASN A 310 7.60 0.61 -23.82
CA ASN A 310 8.03 -0.41 -22.84
C ASN A 310 8.19 0.17 -21.42
N SER A 311 7.87 -0.60 -20.37
CA SER A 311 8.20 -0.26 -18.98
C SER A 311 9.65 -0.69 -18.69
N ASP A 312 10.63 0.17 -18.98
CA ASP A 312 12.02 -0.16 -18.67
C ASP A 312 12.31 0.18 -17.20
N PHE A 313 12.49 -0.84 -16.37
CA PHE A 313 12.90 -0.66 -14.97
C PHE A 313 14.42 -0.79 -14.86
N LEU A 314 15.07 0.31 -14.48
CA LEU A 314 16.50 0.35 -14.27
C LEU A 314 16.81 0.18 -12.79
N ILE A 315 17.66 -0.79 -12.47
CA ILE A 315 18.26 -0.93 -11.15
C ILE A 315 19.57 -0.16 -11.17
N LYS A 316 19.70 0.83 -10.29
CA LYS A 316 20.86 1.74 -10.26
C LYS A 316 21.53 1.72 -8.89
N ASP A 317 22.86 1.83 -8.91
CA ASP A 317 23.64 2.09 -7.72
C ASP A 317 23.36 3.51 -7.20
N PHE A 318 23.12 3.65 -5.90
CA PHE A 318 22.75 4.96 -5.33
C PHE A 318 23.88 5.97 -5.39
N ARG A 319 25.12 5.54 -5.09
CA ARG A 319 26.27 6.45 -4.97
C ARG A 319 26.81 6.91 -6.32
N SER A 320 26.94 5.99 -7.27
CA SER A 320 27.52 6.26 -8.60
C SER A 320 26.46 6.61 -9.65
N GLY A 321 25.18 6.30 -9.40
CA GLY A 321 24.12 6.43 -10.40
C GLY A 321 24.23 5.46 -11.57
N ARG A 322 25.20 4.53 -11.54
CA ARG A 322 25.45 3.55 -12.60
C ARG A 322 24.29 2.57 -12.68
N VAL A 323 23.85 2.27 -13.90
CA VAL A 323 22.89 1.20 -14.16
C VAL A 323 23.57 -0.14 -13.92
N LEU A 324 23.05 -0.91 -12.97
CA LEU A 324 23.49 -2.25 -12.64
C LEU A 324 22.76 -3.29 -13.50
N LYS A 325 21.46 -3.09 -13.73
CA LYS A 325 20.63 -3.97 -14.56
C LYS A 325 19.49 -3.18 -15.20
N ASN A 326 19.15 -3.55 -16.43
CA ASN A 326 17.92 -3.12 -17.09
C ASN A 326 16.96 -4.31 -17.12
N LEU A 327 15.82 -4.15 -16.46
CA LEU A 327 14.72 -5.10 -16.46
C LEU A 327 13.72 -4.66 -17.52
N MET A 328 13.85 -5.29 -18.69
CA MET A 328 12.92 -5.10 -19.79
C MET A 328 11.61 -5.79 -19.46
N THR A 329 10.52 -5.17 -19.87
CA THR A 329 9.18 -5.72 -19.71
C THR A 329 8.50 -5.89 -21.06
N ASN A 330 7.62 -6.88 -21.16
CA ASN A 330 6.90 -7.18 -22.39
C ASN A 330 5.51 -6.55 -22.35
N THR A 331 5.43 -5.29 -22.78
CA THR A 331 4.23 -4.43 -22.76
C THR A 331 3.11 -4.83 -23.71
N ALA A 332 3.19 -6.02 -24.31
CA ALA A 332 2.09 -6.57 -25.09
C ALA A 332 0.90 -7.02 -24.23
N GLN A 333 1.01 -6.98 -22.89
CA GLN A 333 -0.01 -7.46 -21.95
C GLN A 333 -0.69 -6.30 -21.21
N PHE A 334 -1.95 -6.51 -20.81
CA PHE A 334 -2.81 -5.50 -20.17
C PHE A 334 -2.44 -5.19 -18.72
N HIS A 335 -1.75 -6.12 -18.04
CA HIS A 335 -1.36 -5.94 -16.65
C HIS A 335 -0.07 -5.11 -16.56
N PRO A 336 -0.02 -4.10 -15.68
CA PRO A 336 1.18 -3.30 -15.52
C PRO A 336 2.28 -4.18 -14.95
N ASP A 337 3.46 -4.15 -15.57
CA ASP A 337 4.63 -4.80 -15.00
C ASP A 337 4.97 -4.14 -13.65
N VAL A 338 5.27 -4.97 -12.67
CA VAL A 338 5.61 -4.52 -11.32
C VAL A 338 7.04 -4.94 -11.03
N VAL A 339 7.87 -4.01 -10.60
CA VAL A 339 9.19 -4.29 -10.06
C VAL A 339 9.28 -3.66 -8.67
N ALA A 340 9.57 -4.48 -7.67
CA ALA A 340 9.68 -4.05 -6.28
C ALA A 340 10.82 -4.80 -5.58
N PHE A 341 11.36 -4.20 -4.52
CA PHE A 341 12.20 -4.94 -3.59
C PHE A 341 11.37 -5.99 -2.86
N HIS A 342 11.99 -7.12 -2.54
CA HIS A 342 11.35 -8.17 -1.77
C HIS A 342 11.00 -7.64 -0.36
N PHE A 343 9.86 -8.06 0.18
CA PHE A 343 9.26 -7.53 1.41
C PHE A 343 10.20 -7.58 2.62
N GLU A 344 10.88 -8.71 2.83
CA GLU A 344 11.81 -8.94 3.96
C GLU A 344 13.30 -8.95 3.58
N ASP A 345 13.62 -8.94 2.28
CA ASP A 345 15.01 -9.06 1.81
C ASP A 345 15.29 -7.96 0.81
N TYR A 346 15.73 -6.80 1.31
CA TYR A 346 16.03 -5.65 0.47
C TYR A 346 17.12 -5.91 -0.58
N GLN A 347 17.87 -7.02 -0.52
CA GLN A 347 18.82 -7.41 -1.56
C GLN A 347 18.16 -8.17 -2.71
N ARG A 348 16.94 -8.67 -2.52
CA ARG A 348 16.14 -9.33 -3.56
C ARG A 348 15.16 -8.37 -4.20
N ILE A 349 14.94 -8.59 -5.49
CA ILE A 349 14.07 -7.77 -6.34
C ILE A 349 13.14 -8.72 -7.08
N LEU A 350 11.84 -8.47 -6.96
CA LEU A 350 10.78 -9.20 -7.64
C LEU A 350 10.36 -8.43 -8.88
N GLN A 351 10.23 -9.12 -10.00
CA GLN A 351 9.66 -8.61 -11.24
C GLN A 351 8.49 -9.48 -11.67
N ILE A 352 7.34 -8.84 -11.84
CA ILE A 352 6.17 -9.42 -12.49
C ILE A 352 6.10 -8.81 -13.89
N SER A 353 6.20 -9.66 -14.91
CA SER A 353 5.97 -9.24 -16.30
C SER A 353 5.07 -10.24 -16.99
N GLY A 354 3.80 -9.85 -17.13
CA GLY A 354 2.79 -10.71 -17.70
C GLY A 354 2.58 -12.02 -16.94
N CYS A 355 2.83 -13.16 -17.60
CA CYS A 355 2.80 -14.49 -16.98
C CYS A 355 4.12 -14.90 -16.32
N THR A 356 5.09 -14.01 -16.19
CA THR A 356 6.41 -14.34 -15.63
C THR A 356 6.63 -13.66 -14.28
N LEU A 357 7.12 -14.46 -13.31
CA LEU A 357 7.61 -13.98 -12.02
C LEU A 357 9.11 -14.29 -11.94
N SER A 358 9.92 -13.23 -11.86
CA SER A 358 11.38 -13.35 -11.75
C SER A 358 11.85 -12.77 -10.43
N CYS A 359 12.84 -13.42 -9.82
CA CYS A 359 13.54 -12.89 -8.65
C CYS A 359 15.02 -12.71 -8.95
N TYR A 360 15.52 -11.54 -8.61
CA TYR A 360 16.93 -11.16 -8.74
C TYR A 360 17.52 -10.91 -7.36
N ARG A 361 18.83 -11.11 -7.20
CA ARG A 361 19.56 -10.74 -5.98
C ARG A 361 20.73 -9.84 -6.34
N TYR A 362 20.85 -8.76 -5.60
CA TYR A 362 22.01 -7.88 -5.64
C TYR A 362 23.13 -8.45 -4.77
N SER A 363 24.31 -8.60 -5.36
CA SER A 363 25.53 -8.98 -4.65
C SER A 363 26.42 -7.75 -4.45
N PRO A 364 26.61 -7.29 -3.20
CA PRO A 364 27.41 -6.09 -2.93
C PRO A 364 28.92 -6.31 -3.15
N ILE A 365 29.37 -7.57 -3.07
CA ILE A 365 30.78 -7.94 -3.26
C ILE A 365 31.18 -7.79 -4.73
N THR A 366 30.32 -8.24 -5.64
CA THR A 366 30.57 -8.22 -7.09
C THR A 366 29.97 -6.98 -7.76
N GLY A 367 29.03 -6.30 -7.12
CA GLY A 367 28.23 -5.25 -7.74
C GLY A 367 27.32 -5.78 -8.88
N SER A 368 27.04 -7.08 -8.90
CA SER A 368 26.20 -7.74 -9.91
C SER A 368 24.77 -7.94 -9.40
N ILE A 369 23.85 -8.11 -10.35
CA ILE A 369 22.48 -8.51 -10.09
C ILE A 369 22.27 -9.84 -10.80
N ASP A 370 22.14 -10.89 -9.99
CA ASP A 370 22.07 -12.28 -10.43
C ASP A 370 20.63 -12.79 -10.35
N ILE A 371 20.27 -13.67 -11.27
CA ILE A 371 18.93 -14.27 -11.30
C ILE A 371 18.89 -15.38 -10.26
N CYS A 372 17.94 -15.31 -9.32
CA CYS A 372 17.67 -16.38 -8.38
C CYS A 372 16.79 -17.45 -9.02
N TYR A 373 15.65 -17.03 -9.57
CA TYR A 373 14.71 -17.90 -10.27
C TYR A 373 13.85 -17.11 -11.26
N VAL A 374 13.26 -17.84 -12.21
CA VAL A 374 12.27 -17.35 -13.16
C VAL A 374 11.18 -18.41 -13.26
N ASN A 375 9.94 -18.02 -12.97
CA ASN A 375 8.76 -18.85 -13.16
C ASN A 375 7.93 -18.29 -14.31
N GLU A 376 7.63 -19.14 -15.28
CA GLU A 376 6.69 -18.81 -16.35
C GLU A 376 5.39 -19.60 -16.13
N PHE A 377 4.29 -18.89 -15.88
CA PHE A 377 2.97 -19.46 -15.74
C PHE A 377 2.26 -19.57 -17.09
N LYS A 378 2.95 -20.09 -18.10
CA LYS A 378 2.36 -20.33 -19.42
C LYS A 378 1.73 -21.71 -19.41
N GLU A 379 0.40 -21.75 -19.41
CA GLU A 379 -0.28 -22.89 -20.03
C GLU A 379 -0.37 -22.55 -21.51
N LEU A 380 0.36 -23.32 -22.33
CA LEU A 380 0.37 -23.17 -23.77
C LEU A 380 -1.07 -23.35 -24.26
N MET A 381 -1.69 -22.30 -24.78
CA MET A 381 -2.77 -22.48 -25.74
C MET A 381 -2.21 -23.37 -26.83
N ASP A 382 -2.87 -24.51 -27.10
CA ASP A 382 -2.49 -25.43 -28.15
C ASP A 382 -2.19 -24.63 -29.43
N GLU A 383 -0.98 -24.76 -29.96
CA GLU A 383 -0.54 -24.04 -31.17
C GLU A 383 -1.39 -24.36 -32.42
N GLN A 384 -2.40 -25.23 -32.28
CA GLN A 384 -3.29 -25.65 -33.35
C GLN A 384 -4.16 -24.52 -33.92
N ASP A 385 -4.38 -23.41 -33.21
CA ASP A 385 -5.26 -22.32 -33.70
C ASP A 385 -4.53 -21.18 -34.44
N ASN A 386 -3.22 -21.33 -34.69
CA ASN A 386 -2.40 -20.38 -35.46
C ASN A 386 -2.31 -20.73 -36.96
N GLN A 387 -3.30 -21.40 -37.55
CA GLN A 387 -3.37 -21.47 -39.00
C GLN A 387 -3.80 -20.10 -39.57
N PRO A 388 -3.01 -19.48 -40.46
CA PRO A 388 -3.41 -18.23 -41.09
C PRO A 388 -4.71 -18.48 -41.86
N LEU A 389 -5.76 -17.72 -41.56
CA LEU A 389 -6.99 -17.75 -42.35
C LEU A 389 -6.68 -17.17 -43.74
N ILE A 390 -6.58 -18.06 -44.72
CA ILE A 390 -6.36 -17.71 -46.12
C ILE A 390 -7.74 -17.51 -46.74
N SER A 391 -8.04 -16.26 -47.15
CA SER A 391 -9.25 -15.98 -47.94
C SER A 391 -9.30 -16.86 -49.20
N SER A 392 -10.49 -17.06 -49.78
CA SER A 392 -10.68 -17.77 -51.07
C SER A 392 -9.91 -17.20 -52.27
N ARG A 393 -9.19 -16.08 -52.08
CA ARG A 393 -8.28 -15.45 -53.05
C ARG A 393 -6.80 -15.50 -52.65
N GLY A 394 -6.41 -16.35 -51.69
CA GLY A 394 -5.01 -16.56 -51.31
C GLY A 394 -4.40 -15.49 -50.39
N ARG A 395 -5.18 -14.50 -49.90
CA ARG A 395 -4.65 -13.48 -48.98
C ARG A 395 -4.72 -13.96 -47.54
N VAL A 396 -3.61 -13.81 -46.82
CA VAL A 396 -3.49 -14.03 -45.37
C VAL A 396 -4.22 -12.92 -44.63
N ILE A 397 -5.25 -13.27 -43.87
CA ILE A 397 -6.00 -12.33 -43.04
C ILE A 397 -5.27 -12.19 -41.69
N LYS A 398 -4.72 -11.00 -41.40
CA LYS A 398 -4.26 -10.67 -40.04
C LYS A 398 -5.50 -10.47 -39.15
N ARG A 399 -5.72 -11.37 -38.18
CA ARG A 399 -6.78 -11.19 -37.17
C ARG A 399 -6.48 -9.92 -36.35
N LEU A 400 -7.39 -8.95 -36.40
CA LEU A 400 -7.39 -7.79 -35.51
C LEU A 400 -8.32 -8.13 -34.34
N TYR A 401 -7.75 -8.59 -33.23
CA TYR A 401 -8.50 -8.78 -31.99
C TYR A 401 -8.88 -7.42 -31.41
N LYS A 402 -10.12 -7.27 -30.91
CA LYS A 402 -10.48 -6.10 -30.11
C LYS A 402 -9.74 -6.19 -28.77
N LYS A 403 -9.35 -5.04 -28.21
CA LYS A 403 -8.58 -4.92 -26.95
C LYS A 403 -9.14 -5.80 -25.82
N GLU A 404 -10.46 -5.79 -25.63
CA GLU A 404 -11.17 -6.55 -24.58
C GLU A 404 -11.14 -8.08 -24.78
N GLN A 405 -10.85 -8.55 -26.00
CA GLN A 405 -10.76 -9.98 -26.30
C GLN A 405 -9.37 -10.56 -25.95
N LEU A 406 -8.34 -9.72 -25.76
CA LEU A 406 -7.00 -10.18 -25.38
C LEU A 406 -6.90 -10.63 -23.91
N ASP A 407 -7.75 -10.10 -23.01
CA ASP A 407 -7.78 -10.47 -21.59
C ASP A 407 -8.14 -11.96 -21.38
N TYR A 408 -8.86 -12.56 -22.33
CA TYR A 408 -9.22 -13.99 -22.35
C TYR A 408 -8.21 -14.86 -23.11
N LEU A 409 -7.12 -14.30 -23.63
CA LEU A 409 -6.21 -15.02 -24.53
C LEU A 409 -4.81 -15.26 -23.95
N VAL A 410 -4.48 -14.66 -22.81
CA VAL A 410 -3.12 -14.71 -22.25
C VAL A 410 -3.14 -14.93 -20.75
N SER A 411 -2.33 -15.87 -20.28
CA SER A 411 -2.13 -16.05 -18.84
C SER A 411 -1.42 -14.83 -18.23
N ALA A 412 -1.73 -14.46 -17.00
CA ALA A 412 -1.11 -13.31 -16.35
C ALA A 412 -1.04 -13.48 -14.82
N VAL A 413 0.01 -12.95 -14.21
CA VAL A 413 0.09 -12.78 -12.76
C VAL A 413 -0.68 -11.51 -12.40
N GLN A 414 -1.71 -11.65 -11.58
CA GLN A 414 -2.63 -10.60 -11.18
C GLN A 414 -2.18 -9.90 -9.90
N ASP A 415 -1.68 -10.69 -8.95
CA ASP A 415 -1.31 -10.22 -7.62
C ASP A 415 -0.20 -11.11 -7.04
N LEU A 416 0.60 -10.54 -6.14
CA LEU A 416 1.70 -11.21 -5.46
C LEU A 416 1.80 -10.72 -4.02
N ASP A 417 1.77 -11.65 -3.07
CA ASP A 417 1.99 -11.37 -1.66
C ASP A 417 2.99 -12.36 -1.05
N TYR A 418 3.59 -12.00 0.08
CA TYR A 418 4.56 -12.82 0.81
C TYR A 418 4.11 -13.03 2.25
N GLU A 419 4.11 -14.28 2.69
CA GLU A 419 4.03 -14.61 4.12
C GLU A 419 5.42 -14.86 4.71
N ASN A 420 5.78 -14.07 5.71
CA ASN A 420 6.99 -14.25 6.50
C ASN A 420 6.93 -15.47 7.43
N GLU A 421 5.79 -15.80 8.02
CA GLU A 421 5.67 -16.95 8.91
C GLU A 421 5.82 -18.24 8.14
N THR A 422 5.09 -18.44 7.05
CA THR A 422 5.20 -19.67 6.26
C THR A 422 6.35 -19.64 5.25
N ASN A 423 7.00 -18.50 5.03
CA ASN A 423 8.03 -18.30 4.00
C ASN A 423 7.54 -18.76 2.60
N LEU A 424 6.29 -18.41 2.28
CA LEU A 424 5.65 -18.73 1.01
C LEU A 424 5.30 -17.44 0.27
N LEU A 425 5.53 -17.45 -1.03
CA LEU A 425 4.99 -16.45 -1.95
C LEU A 425 3.64 -16.95 -2.48
N TYR A 426 2.66 -16.06 -2.50
CA TYR A 426 1.34 -16.34 -3.05
C TYR A 426 1.15 -15.52 -4.31
N ALA A 427 0.94 -16.19 -5.44
CA ALA A 427 0.65 -15.53 -6.71
C ALA A 427 -0.77 -15.88 -7.15
N VAL A 428 -1.55 -14.86 -7.50
CA VAL A 428 -2.83 -15.07 -8.20
C VAL A 428 -2.54 -15.03 -9.68
N ILE A 429 -2.80 -16.14 -10.37
CA ILE A 429 -2.56 -16.29 -11.80
C ILE A 429 -3.87 -16.54 -12.51
N THR A 430 -4.10 -15.83 -13.60
CA THR A 430 -5.20 -16.10 -14.52
C THR A 430 -4.71 -16.88 -15.71
N VAL A 431 -5.50 -17.86 -16.14
CA VAL A 431 -5.26 -18.68 -17.31
C VAL A 431 -6.51 -18.67 -18.19
N PRO A 432 -6.35 -18.52 -19.52
CA PRO A 432 -7.47 -18.62 -20.44
C PRO A 432 -7.94 -20.07 -20.60
N GLU A 433 -9.25 -20.30 -20.48
CA GLU A 433 -9.91 -21.58 -20.78
C GLU A 433 -11.12 -21.32 -21.69
N GLY A 434 -10.92 -21.49 -23.00
CA GLY A 434 -11.96 -21.23 -24.00
C GLY A 434 -12.35 -19.74 -24.06
N GLU A 435 -13.62 -19.43 -23.79
CA GLU A 435 -14.14 -18.05 -23.70
C GLU A 435 -14.13 -17.49 -22.27
N GLN A 436 -13.60 -18.24 -21.30
CA GLN A 436 -13.54 -17.84 -19.90
C GLN A 436 -12.09 -17.73 -19.41
N THR A 437 -11.91 -17.01 -18.31
CA THR A 437 -10.61 -16.90 -17.62
C THR A 437 -10.76 -17.55 -16.25
N ILE A 438 -9.98 -18.60 -15.98
CA ILE A 438 -9.90 -19.20 -14.65
C ILE A 438 -8.77 -18.53 -13.88
N ALA A 439 -8.98 -18.25 -12.59
CA ALA A 439 -7.91 -17.85 -11.71
C ALA A 439 -7.45 -19.01 -10.82
N PHE A 440 -6.17 -19.00 -10.49
CA PHE A 440 -5.55 -19.93 -9.57
C PHE A 440 -4.77 -19.15 -8.53
N LEU A 441 -4.82 -19.62 -7.29
CA LEU A 441 -3.87 -19.26 -6.25
C LEU A 441 -2.73 -20.27 -6.28
N CYS A 442 -1.52 -19.78 -6.56
CA CYS A 442 -0.31 -20.57 -6.54
C CYS A 442 0.51 -20.25 -5.28
N PHE A 443 0.93 -21.30 -4.60
CA PHE A 443 1.90 -21.25 -3.50
C PHE A 443 3.27 -21.51 -4.10
N LEU A 444 4.23 -20.63 -3.81
CA LEU A 444 5.59 -20.71 -4.31
C LEU A 444 6.55 -20.72 -3.14
N ASP A 445 7.57 -21.56 -3.22
CA ASP A 445 8.72 -21.46 -2.32
C ASP A 445 9.48 -20.16 -2.61
N ASP A 446 9.68 -19.32 -1.59
CA ASP A 446 10.29 -18.00 -1.73
C ASP A 446 11.75 -18.05 -2.24
N LYS A 447 12.49 -19.14 -1.97
CA LYS A 447 13.91 -19.24 -2.31
C LYS A 447 14.14 -19.74 -3.73
N THR A 448 13.38 -20.73 -4.14
CA THR A 448 13.52 -21.43 -5.42
C THR A 448 12.53 -20.94 -6.46
N GLY A 449 11.45 -20.29 -6.02
CA GLY A 449 10.31 -19.96 -6.85
C GLY A 449 9.48 -21.18 -7.24
N ALA A 450 9.80 -22.41 -6.81
CA ALA A 450 9.07 -23.58 -7.28
C ALA A 450 7.60 -23.51 -6.84
N VAL A 451 6.67 -23.76 -7.78
CA VAL A 451 5.25 -23.90 -7.46
C VAL A 451 5.07 -25.17 -6.63
N THR A 452 4.71 -24.99 -5.37
CA THR A 452 4.52 -26.08 -4.41
C THR A 452 3.07 -26.57 -4.42
N LYS A 453 2.10 -25.67 -4.65
CA LYS A 453 0.68 -26.02 -4.73
C LYS A 453 -0.09 -25.03 -5.61
N LYS A 454 -1.11 -25.51 -6.30
CA LYS A 454 -2.00 -24.71 -7.17
C LYS A 454 -3.45 -25.00 -6.81
N VAL A 455 -4.23 -23.95 -6.59
CA VAL A 455 -5.63 -24.03 -6.12
C VAL A 455 -6.53 -23.22 -7.05
N PRO A 456 -7.60 -23.79 -7.63
CA PRO A 456 -8.55 -23.04 -8.46
C PRO A 456 -9.37 -22.04 -7.62
N LEU A 457 -9.61 -20.86 -8.19
CA LEU A 457 -10.43 -19.78 -7.60
C LEU A 457 -11.73 -19.62 -8.43
N PRO A 458 -12.83 -20.27 -8.03
CA PRO A 458 -14.04 -20.37 -8.86
C PRO A 458 -14.83 -19.05 -9.02
N THR A 459 -14.57 -18.02 -8.21
CA THR A 459 -15.34 -16.75 -8.19
C THR A 459 -14.48 -15.52 -8.50
N TRP A 460 -13.40 -15.68 -9.24
CA TRP A 460 -12.53 -14.56 -9.59
C TRP A 460 -13.14 -13.66 -10.68
N SER A 461 -13.07 -12.34 -10.50
CA SER A 461 -13.55 -11.36 -11.48
C SER A 461 -12.51 -10.25 -11.71
N PRO A 462 -12.14 -9.96 -12.97
CA PRO A 462 -11.13 -8.96 -13.32
C PRO A 462 -11.58 -7.50 -13.05
N VAL A 463 -12.89 -7.26 -12.88
CA VAL A 463 -13.50 -5.91 -12.81
C VAL A 463 -13.08 -5.11 -11.56
N GLY A 464 -12.35 -5.71 -10.61
CA GLY A 464 -11.92 -5.09 -9.35
C GLY A 464 -10.42 -4.79 -9.21
N ALA A 465 -9.60 -5.03 -10.23
CA ALA A 465 -8.13 -5.07 -10.14
C ALA A 465 -7.45 -3.74 -9.72
N GLN A 466 -8.17 -2.60 -9.65
CA GLN A 466 -7.60 -1.35 -9.13
C GLN A 466 -7.69 -1.21 -7.60
N THR A 467 -8.34 -2.14 -6.89
CA THR A 467 -8.46 -2.04 -5.42
C THR A 467 -8.80 -3.35 -4.70
N MET A 468 -8.53 -4.51 -5.31
CA MET A 468 -8.69 -5.79 -4.63
C MET A 468 -7.38 -6.23 -3.99
N LYS A 469 -7.29 -6.12 -2.66
CA LYS A 469 -6.53 -7.12 -1.90
C LYS A 469 -7.38 -8.38 -1.93
N ILE A 470 -6.94 -9.41 -2.63
CA ILE A 470 -7.63 -10.69 -2.59
C ILE A 470 -7.34 -11.30 -1.22
N LEU A 471 -8.33 -11.21 -0.35
CA LEU A 471 -8.30 -11.84 0.97
C LEU A 471 -8.74 -13.30 0.76
N VAL A 472 -7.83 -14.16 0.30
CA VAL A 472 -8.14 -15.60 0.19
C VAL A 472 -8.08 -16.21 1.59
N ALA A 473 -9.21 -16.19 2.29
CA ALA A 473 -9.42 -17.02 3.46
C ALA A 473 -9.66 -18.46 2.96
N ILE A 474 -8.62 -19.28 3.02
CA ILE A 474 -8.72 -20.69 2.67
C ILE A 474 -9.10 -21.45 3.94
N VAL A 475 -10.19 -22.21 3.85
CA VAL A 475 -10.55 -23.20 4.87
C VAL A 475 -10.05 -24.58 4.47
N TYR A 476 -9.58 -25.30 5.49
CA TYR A 476 -9.17 -26.68 5.42
C TYR A 476 -10.39 -27.54 5.73
N ILE A 477 -10.73 -28.44 4.82
CA ILE A 477 -11.49 -29.63 5.18
C ILE A 477 -10.49 -30.78 5.19
N MET A 478 -10.08 -31.22 6.37
CA MET A 478 -9.48 -32.55 6.52
C MET A 478 -10.62 -33.57 6.50
N ASN A 479 -10.65 -34.42 5.47
CA ASN A 479 -11.56 -35.57 5.43
C ASN A 479 -10.93 -36.79 6.09
#